data_AF-M9LVC9-F1
#
_entry.id   AF-M9LVC9-F1
#
_cell.length_a   1.000
_cell.length_b   1.000
_cell.length_c   1.000
_cell.angle_alpha   90.00
_cell.angle_beta   90.00
_cell.angle_gamma   90.00
#
_symmetry.space_group_name_H-M   'P 1'
#
loop_
_entity.id
_entity.type
_entity.pdbx_description
1 polymer ?
#
loop_
_entity_poly.entity_id
_entity_poly.type
_entity_poly.pdbx_seq_one_letter_code
_entity_poly.pdbx_strand_id
1 'polypeptide(L)'
;MDNLCCLCWTFTAAAVHVAVLLLSRPRTRHRRPIADLLNLDPPTLPHLHRTVDIRLRVSGGGQTSQVYAIRQAIAKALVAYYAKYYDAASALELRQLFVAYDRTLLIADTRRSEPKKFGGHGARARRQKSYR
;
A
#
# COMPACT_ATOMS: atom_id res chain seq x y z
N MET A 1 27.20 -14.25 -2.65
CA MET A 1 27.75 -13.48 -1.51
C MET A 1 27.79 -12.03 -1.94
N ASP A 2 27.68 -11.08 -1.00
CA ASP A 2 27.28 -9.66 -1.13
C ASP A 2 25.75 -9.51 -0.93
N ASN A 3 25.18 -9.56 0.28
CA ASN A 3 25.48 -8.85 1.53
C ASN A 3 25.65 -7.34 1.34
N LEU A 4 24.51 -6.62 1.38
CA LEU A 4 24.24 -5.42 2.20
C LEU A 4 23.17 -4.56 1.52
N CYS A 5 21.92 -4.65 1.99
CA CYS A 5 21.13 -3.43 2.18
C CYS A 5 20.12 -3.65 3.30
N CYS A 6 20.58 -3.26 4.49
CA CYS A 6 19.88 -3.10 5.74
C CYS A 6 18.43 -2.62 5.58
N LEU A 7 17.46 -3.51 5.76
CA LEU A 7 16.15 -3.16 6.29
C LEU A 7 16.10 -3.71 7.72
N CYS A 8 16.73 -2.94 8.62
CA CYS A 8 16.60 -3.09 10.05
C CYS A 8 15.13 -2.86 10.42
N TRP A 9 14.38 -3.95 10.51
CA TRP A 9 13.05 -3.99 11.13
C TRP A 9 13.24 -4.03 12.66
N THR A 10 13.73 -2.95 13.26
CA THR A 10 13.60 -2.76 14.70
C THR A 10 12.37 -1.91 14.96
N PHE A 11 11.35 -2.61 15.44
CA PHE A 11 10.08 -2.08 15.88
C PHE A 11 10.25 -1.43 17.27
N THR A 12 10.94 -0.29 17.36
CA THR A 12 10.97 0.51 18.59
C THR A 12 9.81 1.49 18.61
N ALA A 13 8.85 1.19 19.48
CA ALA A 13 7.77 2.08 19.86
C ALA A 13 8.35 3.28 20.64
N ALA A 14 8.51 4.43 19.99
CA ALA A 14 8.45 5.78 20.57
C ALA A 14 9.02 6.80 19.57
N ALA A 15 8.16 7.45 18.79
CA ALA A 15 8.39 8.78 18.21
C ALA A 15 7.17 9.21 17.37
N VAL A 16 6.06 9.50 18.05
CA VAL A 16 5.05 10.38 17.45
C VAL A 16 5.56 11.80 17.66
N HIS A 17 6.31 12.32 16.69
CA HIS A 17 6.48 13.76 16.53
C HIS A 17 6.12 14.14 15.10
N VAL A 18 5.11 15.00 15.03
CA VAL A 18 4.53 15.57 13.82
C VAL A 18 5.35 16.80 13.47
N ALA A 19 5.99 16.80 12.32
CA ALA A 19 6.34 18.03 11.64
C ALA A 19 5.63 18.02 10.29
N VAL A 20 4.50 18.72 10.24
CA VAL A 20 3.85 19.14 9.01
C VAL A 20 4.44 20.49 8.68
N LEU A 21 5.21 20.57 7.60
CA LEU A 21 5.40 21.83 6.90
C LEU A 21 5.00 21.61 5.45
N LEU A 22 3.87 22.24 5.15
CA LEU A 22 3.26 22.43 3.85
C LEU A 22 4.25 23.07 2.87
N LEU A 23 4.54 22.38 1.78
CA LEU A 23 4.87 22.94 0.45
C LEU A 23 4.58 21.80 -0.53
N SER A 24 3.66 21.82 -1.50
CA SER A 24 3.04 22.95 -2.20
C SER A 24 1.79 22.48 -2.97
N ARG A 25 0.72 23.25 -2.81
CA ARG A 25 -0.45 23.47 -3.68
C ARG A 25 -1.67 22.51 -3.66
N PRO A 26 -2.88 23.10 -3.56
CA PRO A 26 -4.16 22.41 -3.58
C PRO A 26 -4.66 22.23 -5.02
N ARG A 27 -5.30 21.09 -5.33
CA ARG A 27 -6.20 21.00 -6.48
C ARG A 27 -7.47 20.24 -6.10
N THR A 28 -8.56 20.98 -6.24
CA THR A 28 -9.96 20.57 -6.35
C THR A 28 -10.55 19.82 -5.16
N ARG A 29 -11.20 20.63 -4.31
CA ARG A 29 -12.27 20.26 -3.40
C ARG A 29 -13.44 19.64 -4.19
N HIS A 30 -13.50 18.32 -4.31
CA HIS A 30 -14.76 17.65 -4.62
C HIS A 30 -15.53 17.44 -3.31
N ARG A 31 -16.44 18.39 -3.03
CA ARG A 31 -17.56 18.13 -2.12
C ARG A 31 -18.47 17.11 -2.81
N ARG A 32 -18.36 15.84 -2.42
CA ARG A 32 -19.51 14.97 -2.40
C ARG A 32 -19.60 14.43 -0.97
N PRO A 33 -20.70 14.67 -0.24
CA PRO A 33 -20.94 13.88 0.96
C PRO A 33 -21.03 12.41 0.51
N ILE A 34 -20.15 11.55 1.03
CA ILE A 34 -20.18 10.10 0.80
C ILE A 34 -21.17 9.47 1.79
N ALA A 35 -22.33 10.10 1.98
CA ALA A 35 -23.36 9.59 2.88
C ALA A 35 -24.39 8.71 2.14
N ASP A 36 -24.37 8.66 0.80
CA ASP A 36 -25.47 8.10 0.01
C ASP A 36 -25.15 6.79 -0.73
N LEU A 37 -24.14 6.00 -0.33
CA LEU A 37 -23.76 4.82 -1.14
C LEU A 37 -23.64 3.45 -0.49
N LEU A 38 -24.11 3.22 0.74
CA LEU A 38 -24.52 1.86 1.17
C LEU A 38 -25.56 1.95 2.29
N ASN A 39 -26.82 1.67 1.97
CA ASN A 39 -27.85 1.28 2.93
C ASN A 39 -27.48 -0.09 3.52
N LEU A 40 -26.64 -0.10 4.55
CA LEU A 40 -26.46 -1.22 5.46
C LEU A 40 -26.47 -0.65 6.86
N ASP A 41 -27.60 -0.81 7.55
CA ASP A 41 -27.68 -0.61 8.99
C ASP A 41 -26.59 -1.47 9.65
N PRO A 42 -25.67 -0.90 10.43
CA PRO A 42 -24.66 -1.70 11.10
C PRO A 42 -25.34 -2.49 12.24
N PRO A 43 -25.33 -3.83 12.24
CA PRO A 43 -25.58 -4.55 13.46
C PRO A 43 -24.42 -4.24 14.42
N THR A 44 -24.80 -3.71 15.57
CA THR A 44 -23.97 -3.35 16.71
C THR A 44 -22.92 -4.41 17.03
N LEU A 45 -21.64 -4.05 16.96
CA LEU A 45 -20.55 -4.75 17.66
C LEU A 45 -19.93 -3.80 18.69
N PRO A 46 -20.00 -4.12 20.00
CA PRO A 46 -19.48 -3.29 21.07
C PRO A 46 -18.01 -3.66 21.32
N HIS A 47 -17.10 -3.14 20.50
CA HIS A 47 -15.69 -3.03 20.89
C HIS A 47 -14.98 -1.97 20.05
N LEU A 48 -15.04 -0.74 20.60
CA LEU A 48 -13.99 0.27 20.47
C LEU A 48 -13.61 0.66 19.04
N HIS A 49 -14.39 1.57 18.46
CA HIS A 49 -13.88 2.47 17.42
C HIS A 49 -12.84 3.43 18.04
N ARG A 50 -11.65 2.92 18.32
CA ARG A 50 -10.47 3.78 18.48
C ARG A 50 -10.19 4.39 17.12
N THR A 51 -10.17 5.71 17.06
CA THR A 51 -9.67 6.45 15.91
C THR A 51 -8.21 6.05 15.69
N VAL A 52 -7.94 5.25 14.67
CA VAL A 52 -6.57 4.86 14.29
C VAL A 52 -6.02 5.96 13.39
N ASP A 53 -5.08 6.74 13.90
CA ASP A 53 -4.38 7.77 13.12
C ASP A 53 -3.32 7.12 12.23
N ILE A 54 -3.51 7.19 10.91
CA ILE A 54 -2.60 6.59 9.93
C ILE A 54 -1.89 7.71 9.17
N ARG A 55 -0.56 7.73 9.24
CA ARG A 55 0.29 8.65 8.47
C ARG A 55 1.12 7.87 7.45
N LEU A 56 0.95 8.24 6.18
CA LEU A 56 1.63 7.58 5.07
C LEU A 56 2.50 8.58 4.33
N ARG A 57 3.76 8.22 4.10
CA ARG A 57 4.68 8.92 3.21
C ARG A 57 5.06 7.95 2.09
N VAL A 58 4.83 8.37 0.86
CA VAL A 58 5.15 7.56 -0.33
C VAL A 58 6.08 8.37 -1.22
N SER A 59 7.18 7.75 -1.65
CA SER A 59 8.20 8.37 -2.48
C SER A 59 8.58 7.45 -3.65
N GLY A 60 8.80 8.04 -4.82
CA GLY A 60 9.13 7.31 -6.04
C GLY A 60 7.90 6.71 -6.76
N GLY A 61 8.16 6.03 -7.87
CA GLY A 61 7.11 5.45 -8.72
C GLY A 61 6.31 6.49 -9.52
N GLY A 62 5.25 6.03 -10.19
CA GLY A 62 4.22 6.86 -10.84
C GLY A 62 2.91 6.89 -10.05
N GLN A 63 1.96 7.73 -10.48
CA GLN A 63 0.70 7.96 -9.76
C GLN A 63 -0.08 6.67 -9.45
N THR A 64 -0.22 5.77 -10.43
CA THR A 64 -0.93 4.50 -10.24
C THR A 64 -0.22 3.60 -9.24
N SER A 65 1.11 3.44 -9.38
CA SER A 65 1.90 2.61 -8.46
C SER A 65 1.87 3.12 -7.01
N GLN A 66 1.79 4.44 -6.82
CA GLN A 66 1.66 5.03 -5.49
C GLN A 66 0.32 4.69 -4.84
N VAL A 67 -0.79 4.70 -5.60
CA VAL A 67 -2.11 4.29 -5.08
C VAL A 67 -2.08 2.83 -4.63
N TYR A 68 -1.50 1.93 -5.41
CA TYR A 68 -1.35 0.52 -5.01
C TYR A 68 -0.47 0.37 -3.77
N ALA A 69 0.59 1.16 -3.65
CA ALA A 69 1.46 1.17 -2.46
C ALA A 69 0.71 1.65 -1.19
N ILE A 70 -0.12 2.70 -1.31
CA ILE A 70 -0.94 3.20 -0.20
C ILE A 70 -1.94 2.13 0.25
N ARG A 71 -2.61 1.48 -0.70
CA ARG A 71 -3.60 0.42 -0.44
C ARG A 71 -2.97 -0.75 0.33
N GLN A 72 -1.77 -1.19 -0.08
CA GLN A 72 -1.01 -2.23 0.61
C GLN A 72 -0.55 -1.81 2.00
N ALA A 73 -0.09 -0.57 2.15
CA ALA A 73 0.38 -0.06 3.43
C ALA A 73 -0.72 -0.04 4.49
N ILE A 74 -1.94 0.38 4.13
CA ILE A 74 -3.09 0.41 5.05
C ILE A 74 -3.47 -1.02 5.48
N ALA A 75 -3.61 -1.95 4.54
CA ALA A 75 -3.98 -3.34 4.86
C ALA A 75 -2.95 -4.02 5.78
N LYS A 76 -1.66 -3.87 5.49
CA LYS A 76 -0.58 -4.41 6.34
C LYS A 76 -0.54 -3.76 7.72
N ALA A 77 -0.75 -2.45 7.79
CA ALA A 77 -0.75 -1.71 9.05
C ALA A 77 -1.88 -2.18 9.97
N LEU A 78 -3.09 -2.37 9.44
CA LEU A 78 -4.24 -2.86 10.21
C LEU A 78 -3.98 -4.27 10.74
N VAL A 79 -3.57 -5.20 9.88
CA VAL A 79 -3.27 -6.58 10.29
C VAL A 79 -2.19 -6.62 11.38
N ALA A 80 -1.15 -5.80 11.26
CA ALA A 80 -0.08 -5.72 12.26
C ALA A 80 -0.56 -5.08 13.57
N TYR A 81 -1.44 -4.08 13.50
CA TYR A 81 -2.02 -3.42 14.67
C TYR A 81 -2.89 -4.38 15.48
N TYR A 82 -3.80 -5.10 14.84
CA TYR A 82 -4.66 -6.07 15.51
C TYR A 82 -3.85 -7.23 16.11
N ALA A 83 -2.83 -7.71 15.41
CA ALA A 83 -1.95 -8.75 15.93
C ALA A 83 -1.16 -8.33 17.18
N LYS A 84 -0.91 -7.03 17.38
CA LYS A 84 -0.13 -6.51 18.50
C LYS A 84 -0.98 -6.07 19.70
N TYR A 85 -2.16 -5.50 19.46
CA TYR A 85 -2.93 -4.80 20.51
C TYR A 85 -4.26 -5.47 20.90
N TYR A 86 -4.75 -6.42 20.09
CA TYR A 86 -6.00 -7.14 20.37
C TYR A 86 -5.68 -8.63 20.48
N ASP A 87 -5.96 -9.42 19.44
CA ASP A 87 -5.86 -10.87 19.49
C ASP A 87 -5.38 -11.47 18.16
N ALA A 88 -4.71 -12.62 18.23
CA ALA A 88 -4.24 -13.34 17.05
C ALA A 88 -5.39 -13.88 16.18
N ALA A 89 -6.52 -14.24 16.79
CA ALA A 89 -7.70 -14.76 16.09
C ALA A 89 -8.33 -13.68 15.18
N SER A 90 -8.58 -12.48 15.71
CA SER A 90 -9.13 -11.37 14.92
C SER A 90 -8.18 -10.91 13.81
N ALA A 91 -6.86 -10.97 14.04
CA ALA A 91 -5.87 -10.66 13.01
C ALA A 91 -5.89 -11.70 11.87
N LEU A 92 -6.17 -12.97 12.16
CA LEU A 92 -6.33 -14.03 11.15
C LEU A 92 -7.61 -13.85 10.34
N GLU A 93 -8.72 -13.53 11.00
CA GLU A 93 -10.00 -13.22 10.34
C GLU A 93 -9.85 -12.05 9.36
N LEU A 94 -9.21 -10.95 9.79
CA LEU A 94 -8.92 -9.80 8.91
C LEU A 94 -8.04 -10.18 7.73
N ARG A 95 -7.01 -11.01 7.94
CA ARG A 95 -6.17 -11.51 6.84
C ARG A 95 -6.98 -12.33 5.85
N GLN A 96 -7.85 -13.23 6.33
CA GLN A 96 -8.69 -14.06 5.48
C GLN A 96 -9.67 -13.20 4.66
N LEU A 97 -10.29 -12.19 5.28
CA LEU A 97 -11.15 -11.22 4.59
C LEU A 97 -10.39 -10.44 3.50
N PHE A 98 -9.17 -9.97 3.79
CA PHE A 98 -8.35 -9.29 2.79
C PHE A 98 -7.92 -10.21 1.65
N VAL A 99 -7.56 -11.47 1.95
CA VAL A 99 -7.19 -12.47 0.92
C VAL A 99 -8.39 -12.84 0.04
N ALA A 100 -9.57 -12.96 0.63
CA ALA A 100 -10.81 -13.25 -0.09
C ALA A 100 -11.19 -12.10 -1.03
N TYR A 101 -10.97 -10.86 -0.62
CA TYR A 101 -11.20 -9.69 -1.46
C TYR A 101 -10.14 -9.54 -2.56
N ASP A 102 -8.86 -9.43 -2.16
CA ASP A 102 -7.75 -9.21 -3.09
C ASP A 102 -6.40 -9.56 -2.45
N ARG A 103 -5.73 -10.58 -3.00
CA ARG A 103 -4.41 -11.05 -2.53
C ARG A 103 -3.32 -9.97 -2.59
N THR A 104 -3.44 -9.01 -3.53
CA THR A 104 -2.44 -7.96 -3.73
C THR A 104 -2.42 -6.92 -2.61
N LEU A 105 -3.38 -6.95 -1.69
CA LEU A 105 -3.38 -6.10 -0.49
C LEU A 105 -2.30 -6.47 0.52
N LEU A 106 -2.03 -7.77 0.68
CA LEU A 106 -1.06 -8.27 1.65
C LEU A 106 0.29 -8.58 1.01
N ILE A 107 0.30 -9.06 -0.24
CA ILE A 107 1.52 -9.44 -0.94
C ILE A 107 1.87 -8.35 -1.95
N ALA A 108 3.14 -7.93 -1.95
CA ALA A 108 3.62 -6.94 -2.90
C ALA A 108 3.67 -7.53 -4.32
N ASP A 109 3.37 -6.71 -5.32
CA ASP A 109 3.53 -7.10 -6.72
C ASP A 109 5.03 -7.15 -7.07
N THR A 110 5.50 -8.30 -7.54
CA THR A 110 6.91 -8.56 -7.85
C THR A 110 7.32 -8.00 -9.22
N ARG A 111 6.38 -7.54 -10.04
CA ARG A 111 6.65 -7.08 -11.42
C ARG A 111 7.59 -5.87 -11.44
N ARG A 112 8.66 -5.97 -12.22
CA ARG A 112 9.63 -4.89 -12.50
C ARG A 112 9.95 -4.83 -14.00
N SER A 113 10.27 -3.64 -14.49
CA SER A 113 10.63 -3.45 -15.90
C SER A 113 11.94 -4.16 -16.22
N GLU A 114 11.93 -5.05 -17.21
CA GLU A 114 13.13 -5.73 -17.68
C GLU A 114 14.13 -4.72 -18.29
N PRO A 115 15.45 -4.91 -18.11
CA PRO A 115 16.46 -4.06 -18.76
C PRO A 115 16.42 -4.15 -20.29
N LYS A 116 16.76 -3.04 -20.96
CA LYS A 116 16.87 -2.99 -22.43
C LYS A 116 17.98 -3.92 -22.93
N LYS A 117 17.72 -4.66 -24.01
CA LYS A 117 18.71 -5.47 -24.74
C LYS A 117 19.16 -4.73 -26.00
N PHE A 118 20.39 -4.98 -26.45
CA PHE A 118 20.95 -4.33 -27.65
C PHE A 118 20.22 -4.78 -28.93
N GLY A 119 20.35 -4.01 -30.01
CA GLY A 119 19.77 -4.37 -31.31
C GLY A 119 18.26 -4.14 -31.43
N GLY A 120 17.68 -3.28 -30.58
CA GLY A 120 16.28 -2.88 -30.68
C GLY A 120 15.88 -1.78 -29.69
N HIS A 121 14.60 -1.40 -29.74
CA HIS A 121 14.08 -0.27 -28.97
C HIS A 121 13.69 -0.65 -27.53
N GLY A 122 13.30 -1.90 -27.26
CA GLY A 122 12.82 -2.34 -25.95
C GLY A 122 13.58 -3.54 -25.38
N ALA A 123 13.10 -4.06 -24.24
CA ALA A 123 13.66 -5.25 -23.61
C ALA A 123 13.57 -6.49 -24.52
N ARG A 124 12.46 -6.63 -25.27
CA ARG A 124 12.20 -7.78 -26.16
C ARG A 124 12.09 -7.41 -27.64
N ALA A 125 11.92 -6.13 -27.98
CA ALA A 125 11.80 -5.68 -29.36
C ALA A 125 13.17 -5.70 -30.05
N ARG A 126 13.25 -6.28 -31.26
CA ARG A 126 14.44 -6.30 -32.12
C ARG A 126 14.19 -5.47 -33.38
N ARG A 127 15.26 -4.95 -34.00
CA ARG A 127 15.17 -4.32 -35.33
C ARG A 127 14.73 -5.35 -36.36
N GLN A 128 13.91 -4.92 -37.32
CA GLN A 128 13.53 -5.73 -38.47
C GLN A 128 14.78 -6.06 -39.31
N LYS A 129 14.93 -7.31 -39.72
CA LYS A 129 15.99 -7.74 -40.65
C LYS A 129 15.55 -7.50 -42.09
N SER A 130 16.46 -7.00 -42.92
CA SER A 130 16.34 -6.99 -44.38
C SER A 130 17.26 -8.08 -44.96
N TYR A 131 16.71 -8.97 -45.77
CA TYR A 131 17.43 -10.13 -46.37
C TYR A 131 17.94 -9.86 -47.78
N ARG A 132 18.14 -8.59 -48.13
CA ARG A 132 18.56 -8.21 -49.47
C ARG A 132 19.99 -8.64 -49.74
#